data_AF-A0A3C1RNL2-F1
#
_entry.id   AF-A0A3C1RNL2-F1
#
_cell.length_a   1.000
_cell.length_b   1.000
_cell.length_c   1.000
_cell.angle_alpha   90.00
_cell.angle_beta   90.00
_cell.angle_gamma   90.00
#
_symmetry.space_group_name_H-M   'P 1'
#
loop_
_entity.id
_entity.type
_entity.pdbx_description
1 polymer ?
#
loop_
_entity_poly.entity_id
_entity_poly.type
_entity_poly.pdbx_seq_one_letter_code
_entity_poly.pdbx_strand_id
1 'polypeptide(L)'
;MIRRRSTPWIHQKSRFIIAGIAAFGAVIAAYLTFVKLTGGSAACPTAGCDQVLESPYAVVFGLPLPLLGFVAYIIMGGMAVSPWLINSETQKSLRIKTEDWTWILIFAQASAMMIFSFYLMYIMAFVIKALCIYCTASAICSISLFVLALLGKDWEDRGQLFFIAVVVAMITLIGTLAVYAPINSPRAEENTFKITTISDPANIELAEYLTQSDAKMYGSFWCGHCHDQKQLFGQQAAEQLTYIECDEAGKNPQIDLCKAKNIEGYPTWEVQGKMYTGIQSLEKLSEVSGYKGSRAFGVR
;
A
#
# COMPACT_ATOMS: atom_id res chain seq x y z
N MET A 1 16.95 -21.36 -49.32
CA MET A 1 17.74 -20.47 -48.42
C MET A 1 16.82 -19.99 -47.30
N ILE A 2 16.89 -20.62 -46.12
CA ILE A 2 16.14 -20.18 -44.94
C ILE A 2 16.86 -18.93 -44.41
N ARG A 3 16.27 -17.76 -44.60
CA ARG A 3 16.78 -16.49 -44.09
C ARG A 3 16.74 -16.58 -42.56
N ARG A 4 17.89 -16.83 -41.91
CA ARG A 4 18.03 -16.69 -40.45
C ARG A 4 17.59 -15.26 -40.10
N ARG A 5 16.38 -15.09 -39.55
CA ARG A 5 15.99 -13.83 -38.92
C ARG A 5 16.98 -13.61 -37.80
N SER A 6 17.82 -12.57 -37.92
CA SER A 6 18.60 -12.06 -36.80
C SER A 6 17.62 -11.77 -35.68
N THR A 7 17.75 -12.44 -34.53
CA THR A 7 16.93 -12.14 -33.36
C THR A 7 17.09 -10.64 -33.07
N PRO A 8 16.01 -9.84 -33.11
CA PRO A 8 16.09 -8.42 -32.82
C PRO A 8 16.82 -8.17 -31.49
N TRP A 9 17.69 -7.15 -31.43
CA TRP A 9 18.48 -6.80 -30.23
C TRP A 9 17.64 -6.65 -28.96
N ILE A 10 16.35 -6.29 -29.12
CA ILE A 10 15.35 -6.23 -28.06
C ILE A 10 15.19 -7.58 -27.33
N HIS A 11 15.24 -8.73 -28.00
CA HIS A 11 15.03 -10.04 -27.38
C HIS A 11 16.20 -10.47 -26.48
N GLN A 12 17.42 -10.02 -26.78
CA GLN A 12 18.59 -10.37 -26.00
C GLN A 12 18.71 -9.54 -24.72
N LYS A 13 18.23 -8.29 -24.73
CA LYS A 13 18.35 -7.37 -23.60
C LYS A 13 17.08 -7.19 -22.77
N SER A 14 15.91 -7.57 -23.28
CA SER A 14 14.61 -7.43 -22.61
C SER A 14 14.59 -8.02 -21.20
N ARG A 15 15.19 -9.21 -21.00
CA ARG A 15 15.29 -9.85 -19.67
C ARG A 15 16.07 -9.03 -18.65
N PHE A 16 17.18 -8.42 -19.06
CA PHE A 16 17.97 -7.55 -18.18
C PHE A 16 17.24 -6.26 -17.84
N ILE A 17 16.52 -5.69 -18.81
CA ILE A 17 15.69 -4.50 -18.58
C ILE A 17 14.54 -4.84 -17.61
N ILE A 18 13.87 -5.97 -17.82
CA ILE A 18 12.81 -6.48 -16.93
C ILE A 18 13.35 -6.68 -15.51
N ALA A 19 14.52 -7.30 -15.36
CA ALA A 19 15.15 -7.48 -14.05
C ALA A 19 15.48 -6.14 -13.37
N GLY A 20 15.97 -5.15 -14.13
CA GLY A 20 16.25 -3.81 -13.62
C GLY A 20 15.00 -3.07 -13.14
N ILE A 21 13.92 -3.10 -13.93
CA ILE A 21 12.63 -2.50 -13.54
C ILE A 21 12.04 -3.22 -12.34
N ALA A 22 12.10 -4.56 -12.32
CA ALA A 22 11.62 -5.36 -11.20
C ALA A 22 12.40 -5.05 -9.90
N ALA A 23 13.72 -4.88 -9.97
CA ALA A 23 14.51 -4.48 -8.82
C ALA A 23 14.12 -3.09 -8.30
N PHE A 24 13.91 -2.11 -9.19
CA PHE A 24 13.45 -0.77 -8.81
C PHE A 24 12.04 -0.81 -8.17
N GLY A 25 11.11 -1.55 -8.77
CA GLY A 25 9.78 -1.78 -8.20
C GLY A 25 9.81 -2.47 -6.84
N ALA A 26 10.71 -3.44 -6.65
CA ALA A 26 10.93 -4.10 -5.36
C ALA A 26 11.46 -3.11 -4.30
N VAL A 27 12.38 -2.21 -4.64
CA VAL A 27 12.88 -1.18 -3.71
C VAL A 27 11.75 -0.25 -3.26
N ILE A 28 10.92 0.22 -4.20
CA ILE A 28 9.75 1.04 -3.87
C ILE A 28 8.80 0.29 -2.93
N ALA A 29 8.46 -0.94 -3.27
CA ALA A 29 7.54 -1.76 -2.49
C ALA A 29 8.09 -2.05 -1.08
N ALA A 30 9.38 -2.39 -0.97
CA ALA A 30 10.05 -2.63 0.30
C ALA A 30 10.05 -1.38 1.19
N TYR A 31 10.31 -0.21 0.61
CA TYR A 31 10.24 1.07 1.34
C TYR A 31 8.84 1.30 1.91
N LEU A 32 7.79 1.18 1.10
CA LEU A 32 6.41 1.35 1.56
C LEU A 32 5.99 0.30 2.59
N THR A 33 6.44 -0.94 2.44
CA THR A 33 6.24 -1.99 3.46
C THR A 33 6.87 -1.59 4.79
N PHE A 34 8.11 -1.09 4.76
CA PHE A 34 8.80 -0.64 5.97
C PHE A 34 8.07 0.52 6.65
N VAL A 35 7.66 1.54 5.88
CA VAL A 35 6.90 2.68 6.41
C VAL A 35 5.60 2.22 7.06
N LYS A 36 4.84 1.35 6.37
CA LYS A 36 3.56 0.84 6.89
C LYS A 36 3.72 0.02 8.17
N LEU A 37 4.79 -0.78 8.28
CA LEU A 37 5.04 -1.63 9.45
C LEU A 37 5.62 -0.85 10.64
N THR A 38 6.33 0.25 10.41
CA THR A 38 6.95 1.05 11.47
C THR A 38 6.06 2.18 11.97
N GLY A 39 4.93 2.44 11.32
CA GLY A 39 4.04 3.55 11.66
C GLY A 39 4.63 4.92 11.36
N GLY A 40 5.67 4.98 10.51
CA GLY A 40 6.26 6.23 10.06
C GLY A 40 5.40 6.89 8.98
N SER A 41 5.64 8.19 8.75
CA SER A 41 5.10 8.91 7.59
C SER A 41 5.98 8.67 6.36
N ALA A 42 5.37 8.44 5.20
CA ALA A 42 6.08 8.30 3.95
C ALA A 42 6.72 9.64 3.57
N ALA A 43 7.95 9.60 3.06
CA ALA A 43 8.61 10.77 2.50
C ALA A 43 7.92 11.17 1.19
N CYS A 44 6.86 11.95 1.31
CA CYS A 44 5.99 12.36 0.23
C CYS A 44 5.84 13.89 0.28
N PRO A 45 5.94 14.59 -0.86
CA PRO A 45 5.81 16.05 -0.88
C PRO A 45 4.39 16.53 -0.52
N THR A 46 3.43 15.60 -0.47
CA THR A 46 2.06 15.79 -0.03
C THR A 46 1.71 14.70 0.99
N ALA A 47 0.73 14.90 1.86
CA ALA A 47 0.26 13.84 2.76
C ALA A 47 -0.58 12.75 2.05
N GLY A 48 -0.70 12.80 0.72
CA GLY A 48 -1.48 11.85 -0.08
C GLY A 48 -0.93 10.42 -0.07
N CYS A 49 0.38 10.23 0.11
CA CYS A 49 0.96 8.89 0.24
C CYS A 49 0.48 8.18 1.52
N ASP A 50 0.41 8.92 2.63
CA ASP A 50 -0.02 8.39 3.93
C ASP A 50 -1.51 8.07 3.91
N GLN A 51 -2.34 8.96 3.35
CA GLN A 51 -3.78 8.68 3.13
C GLN A 51 -4.01 7.37 2.35
N VAL A 52 -3.24 7.15 1.28
CA VAL A 52 -3.36 5.92 0.47
C VAL A 52 -2.89 4.69 1.25
N LEU A 53 -1.76 4.78 1.97
CA LEU A 53 -1.21 3.67 2.75
C LEU A 53 -2.08 3.30 3.96
N GLU A 54 -2.83 4.25 4.51
CA GLU A 54 -3.74 4.01 5.63
C GLU A 54 -5.11 3.51 5.20
N SER A 55 -5.49 3.74 3.94
CA SER A 55 -6.78 3.32 3.40
C SER A 55 -7.02 1.82 3.57
N PRO A 56 -8.29 1.37 3.66
CA PRO A 56 -8.61 -0.05 3.76
C PRO A 56 -8.14 -0.86 2.54
N TYR A 57 -7.88 -0.20 1.40
CA TYR A 57 -7.34 -0.82 0.19
C TYR A 57 -5.83 -1.12 0.28
N ALA A 58 -5.12 -0.61 1.28
CA ALA A 58 -3.70 -0.87 1.49
C ALA A 58 -3.41 -2.20 2.22
N VAL A 59 -4.44 -2.97 2.56
CA VAL A 59 -4.33 -4.26 3.26
C VAL A 59 -5.07 -5.34 2.49
N VAL A 60 -4.41 -6.49 2.31
CA VAL A 60 -4.97 -7.66 1.63
C VAL A 60 -4.72 -8.89 2.50
N PHE A 61 -5.78 -9.61 2.89
CA PHE A 61 -5.72 -10.74 3.82
C PHE A 61 -5.00 -10.42 5.15
N GLY A 62 -5.11 -9.18 5.64
CA GLY A 62 -4.43 -8.72 6.86
C GLY A 62 -2.94 -8.39 6.68
N LEU A 63 -2.40 -8.52 5.47
CA LEU A 63 -1.02 -8.17 5.14
C LEU A 63 -0.95 -6.83 4.39
N PRO A 64 0.10 -6.03 4.60
CA PRO A 64 0.30 -4.82 3.81
C PRO A 64 0.38 -5.13 2.32
N LEU A 65 -0.42 -4.45 1.52
CA LEU A 65 -0.39 -4.58 0.07
C LEU A 65 1.01 -4.35 -0.54
N PRO A 66 1.82 -3.37 -0.08
CA PRO A 66 3.19 -3.20 -0.56
C PRO A 66 4.06 -4.45 -0.38
N LEU A 67 3.82 -5.27 0.65
CA LEU A 67 4.55 -6.53 0.86
C LEU A 67 4.25 -7.54 -0.25
N LEU A 68 2.98 -7.65 -0.67
CA LEU A 68 2.60 -8.51 -1.80
C LEU A 68 3.22 -8.00 -3.11
N GLY A 69 3.25 -6.68 -3.30
CA GLY A 69 3.95 -6.04 -4.42
C GLY A 69 5.43 -6.36 -4.44
N PHE A 70 6.10 -6.29 -3.29
CA PHE A 70 7.52 -6.65 -3.15
C PHE A 70 7.78 -8.09 -3.57
N VAL A 71 6.99 -9.04 -3.06
CA VAL A 71 7.08 -10.46 -3.44
C VAL A 71 6.87 -10.64 -4.95
N ALA A 72 5.86 -9.98 -5.54
CA ALA A 72 5.62 -10.04 -6.97
C ALA A 72 6.84 -9.55 -7.78
N TYR A 73 7.43 -8.42 -7.42
CA TYR A 73 8.62 -7.90 -8.11
C TYR A 73 9.83 -8.84 -7.96
N ILE A 74 10.04 -9.47 -6.80
CA ILE A 74 11.09 -10.47 -6.61
C ILE A 74 10.87 -11.71 -7.50
N ILE A 75 9.64 -12.21 -7.59
CA ILE A 75 9.30 -13.35 -8.47
C ILE A 75 9.56 -12.97 -9.94
N MET A 76 9.18 -11.76 -10.36
CA MET A 76 9.42 -11.25 -11.71
C MET A 76 10.92 -11.21 -12.05
N GLY A 77 11.72 -10.64 -11.14
CA GLY A 77 13.18 -10.59 -11.29
C GLY A 77 13.82 -11.98 -11.33
N GLY A 78 13.37 -12.89 -10.47
CA GLY A 78 13.84 -14.28 -10.43
C GLY A 78 13.55 -15.02 -11.75
N MET A 79 12.34 -14.88 -12.30
CA MET A 79 11.99 -15.48 -13.59
C MET A 79 12.79 -14.87 -14.76
N ALA A 80 13.15 -13.58 -14.67
CA ALA A 80 13.92 -12.92 -15.71
C ALA A 80 15.38 -13.42 -15.74
N VAL A 81 15.98 -13.65 -14.57
CA VAL A 81 17.39 -14.09 -14.41
C VAL A 81 17.55 -15.61 -14.49
N SER A 82 16.49 -16.40 -14.21
CA SER A 82 16.60 -17.87 -14.09
C SER A 82 17.27 -18.61 -15.26
N PRO A 83 17.11 -18.25 -16.55
CA PRO A 83 17.80 -18.97 -17.62
C PRO A 83 19.31 -18.76 -17.64
N TRP A 84 19.81 -17.69 -17.03
CA TRP A 84 21.24 -17.41 -16.93
C TRP A 84 21.93 -18.26 -15.86
N LEU A 85 21.19 -18.74 -14.86
CA LEU A 85 21.70 -19.67 -13.84
C LEU A 85 21.94 -21.08 -14.42
N ILE A 86 21.47 -21.37 -15.64
CA ILE A 86 21.61 -22.68 -16.29
C ILE A 86 22.85 -22.66 -17.21
N ASN A 87 23.76 -23.60 -17.01
CA ASN A 87 25.02 -23.66 -17.75
C ASN A 87 24.79 -23.85 -19.26
N SER A 88 25.29 -22.90 -20.05
CA SER A 88 25.09 -22.82 -21.49
C SER A 88 25.79 -23.92 -22.29
N GLU A 89 26.83 -24.55 -21.74
CA GLU A 89 27.61 -25.56 -22.47
C GLU A 89 27.05 -26.97 -22.32
N THR A 90 26.49 -27.32 -21.15
CA THR A 90 26.05 -28.69 -20.84
C THR A 90 24.55 -28.92 -21.08
N GLN A 91 23.71 -27.89 -21.07
CA GLN A 91 22.24 -28.06 -21.03
C GLN A 91 21.46 -27.11 -21.95
N LYS A 92 21.86 -27.01 -23.23
CA LYS A 92 21.18 -26.13 -24.22
C LYS A 92 19.67 -26.36 -24.35
N SER A 93 19.21 -27.61 -24.39
CA SER A 93 17.78 -27.92 -24.53
C SER A 93 16.97 -27.52 -23.30
N LEU A 94 17.55 -27.69 -22.10
CA LEU A 94 16.92 -27.30 -20.84
C LEU A 94 16.79 -25.78 -20.75
N ARG A 95 17.83 -25.04 -21.14
CA ARG A 95 17.82 -23.58 -21.17
C ARG A 95 16.74 -23.02 -22.09
N ILE A 96 16.62 -23.52 -23.32
CA ILE A 96 15.57 -23.08 -24.26
C ILE A 96 14.17 -23.34 -23.68
N LYS A 97 13.94 -24.54 -23.12
CA LYS A 97 12.66 -24.88 -22.50
C LYS A 97 12.33 -23.97 -21.30
N THR A 98 13.31 -23.66 -20.45
CA THR A 98 13.14 -22.72 -19.34
C THR A 98 12.90 -21.30 -19.84
N GLU A 99 13.59 -20.84 -20.88
CA GLU A 99 13.36 -19.53 -21.50
C GLU A 99 11.92 -19.41 -22.01
N ASP A 100 11.38 -20.44 -22.66
CA ASP A 100 10.00 -20.43 -23.16
C ASP A 100 8.96 -20.39 -22.03
N TRP A 101 9.10 -21.28 -21.04
CA TRP A 101 8.17 -21.34 -19.90
C TRP A 101 8.21 -20.07 -19.05
N THR A 102 9.41 -19.56 -18.76
CA THR A 102 9.56 -18.33 -17.96
C THR A 102 8.98 -17.11 -18.67
N TRP A 103 9.04 -17.04 -20.00
CA TRP A 103 8.41 -15.96 -20.76
C TRP A 103 6.89 -16.00 -20.71
N ILE A 104 6.28 -17.18 -20.76
CA ILE A 104 4.84 -17.33 -20.57
C ILE A 104 4.44 -16.86 -19.17
N LEU A 105 5.17 -17.27 -18.14
CA LEU A 105 4.91 -16.86 -16.76
C LEU A 105 5.13 -15.37 -16.53
N ILE A 106 6.16 -14.78 -17.13
CA ILE A 106 6.43 -13.33 -17.07
C ILE A 106 5.31 -12.55 -17.73
N PHE A 107 4.82 -13.00 -18.90
CA PHE A 107 3.68 -12.37 -19.55
C PHE A 107 2.41 -12.46 -18.69
N ALA A 108 2.10 -13.64 -18.16
CA ALA A 108 0.94 -13.84 -17.29
C ALA A 108 1.03 -12.97 -16.02
N GLN A 109 2.17 -12.96 -15.34
CA GLN A 109 2.36 -12.15 -14.14
C GLN A 109 2.32 -10.65 -14.44
N ALA A 110 2.98 -10.18 -15.50
CA ALA A 110 2.97 -8.77 -15.88
C ALA A 110 1.56 -8.28 -16.25
N SER A 111 0.77 -9.14 -16.91
CA SER A 111 -0.64 -8.86 -17.21
C SER A 111 -1.46 -8.68 -15.93
N ALA A 112 -1.30 -9.60 -14.96
CA ALA A 112 -1.96 -9.49 -13.66
C ALA A 112 -1.56 -8.21 -12.91
N MET A 113 -0.26 -7.90 -12.85
CA MET A 113 0.27 -6.71 -12.17
C MET A 113 -0.26 -5.41 -12.81
N MET A 114 -0.33 -5.34 -14.13
CA MET A 114 -0.88 -4.19 -14.85
C MET A 114 -2.37 -3.99 -14.55
N ILE A 115 -3.18 -5.05 -14.64
CA ILE A 115 -4.64 -4.98 -14.40
C ILE A 115 -4.93 -4.57 -12.95
N PHE A 116 -4.23 -5.17 -12.00
CA PHE A 116 -4.36 -4.83 -10.59
C PHE A 116 -3.89 -3.39 -10.30
N SER A 117 -2.79 -2.95 -10.92
CA SER A 117 -2.31 -1.56 -10.81
C SER A 117 -3.34 -0.56 -11.36
N PHE A 118 -4.00 -0.87 -12.48
CA PHE A 118 -5.07 -0.01 -13.01
C PHE A 118 -6.27 0.09 -12.05
N TYR A 119 -6.65 -1.01 -11.41
CA TYR A 119 -7.70 -0.98 -10.40
C TYR A 119 -7.33 -0.08 -9.22
N LEU A 120 -6.11 -0.18 -8.69
CA LEU A 120 -5.66 0.68 -7.60
C LEU A 120 -5.53 2.15 -8.01
N MET A 121 -5.09 2.43 -9.25
CA MET A 121 -5.07 3.78 -9.80
C MET A 121 -6.49 4.37 -9.89
N TYR A 122 -7.49 3.55 -10.26
CA TYR A 122 -8.90 3.96 -10.23
C TYR A 122 -9.36 4.31 -8.81
N ILE A 123 -9.06 3.46 -7.82
CA ILE A 123 -9.41 3.73 -6.42
C ILE A 123 -8.75 5.02 -5.91
N MET A 124 -7.46 5.23 -6.18
CA MET A 124 -6.77 6.46 -5.76
C MET A 124 -7.38 7.72 -6.40
N ALA A 125 -7.75 7.67 -7.68
CA ALA A 125 -8.28 8.81 -8.40
C ALA A 125 -9.74 9.15 -8.02
N PHE A 126 -10.61 8.15 -7.88
CA PHE A 126 -12.06 8.37 -7.76
C PHE A 126 -12.60 8.15 -6.34
N VAL A 127 -12.01 7.24 -5.58
CA VAL A 127 -12.48 6.88 -4.24
C VAL A 127 -11.72 7.66 -3.17
N ILE A 128 -10.40 7.47 -3.09
CA ILE A 128 -9.55 8.09 -2.06
C ILE A 128 -9.31 9.58 -2.36
N LYS A 129 -9.28 9.96 -3.65
CA LYS A 129 -9.01 11.33 -4.12
C LYS A 129 -7.66 11.87 -3.61
N ALA A 130 -6.69 10.97 -3.45
CA ALA A 130 -5.33 11.27 -3.01
C ALA A 130 -4.32 10.64 -3.96
N LEU A 131 -3.20 11.35 -4.19
CA LEU A 131 -2.15 10.89 -5.09
C LEU A 131 -0.94 10.42 -4.30
N CYS A 132 -0.54 9.15 -4.52
CA CYS A 132 0.68 8.58 -3.96
C CYS A 132 1.72 8.39 -5.07
N ILE A 133 2.81 9.17 -5.00
CA ILE A 133 3.88 9.14 -6.02
C ILE A 133 4.54 7.77 -6.16
N TYR A 134 4.70 7.04 -5.04
CA TYR A 134 5.28 5.70 -5.03
C TYR A 134 4.37 4.67 -5.71
N CYS A 135 3.05 4.74 -5.46
CA CYS A 135 2.07 3.88 -6.13
C CYS A 135 2.02 4.17 -7.63
N THR A 136 2.07 5.45 -8.03
CA THR A 136 2.13 5.83 -9.45
C THR A 136 3.42 5.33 -10.12
N ALA A 137 4.58 5.46 -9.45
CA ALA A 137 5.84 4.91 -9.94
C ALA A 137 5.78 3.37 -10.11
N SER A 138 5.18 2.67 -9.14
CA SER A 138 4.95 1.21 -9.24
C SER A 138 4.01 0.86 -10.40
N ALA A 139 2.94 1.63 -10.63
CA ALA A 139 2.04 1.42 -11.77
C ALA A 139 2.77 1.59 -13.12
N ILE A 140 3.64 2.60 -13.25
CA ILE A 140 4.48 2.80 -14.44
C ILE A 140 5.44 1.61 -14.64
N CYS A 141 6.01 1.08 -13.56
CA CYS A 141 6.86 -0.11 -13.62
C CYS A 141 6.07 -1.32 -14.14
N SER A 142 4.88 -1.60 -13.59
CA SER A 142 4.00 -2.69 -14.01
C SER A 142 3.61 -2.61 -15.49
N ILE A 143 3.23 -1.41 -15.97
CA ILE A 143 2.90 -1.20 -17.39
C ILE A 143 4.13 -1.43 -18.27
N SER A 144 5.30 -0.93 -17.87
CA SER A 144 6.55 -1.11 -18.60
C SER A 144 6.93 -2.59 -18.69
N LEU A 145 6.77 -3.34 -17.60
CA LEU A 145 7.00 -4.79 -17.57
C LEU A 145 6.07 -5.54 -18.52
N PHE A 146 4.78 -5.17 -18.58
CA PHE A 146 3.82 -5.78 -19.52
C PHE A 146 4.20 -5.51 -20.98
N VAL A 147 4.54 -4.26 -21.31
CA VAL A 147 4.98 -3.89 -22.67
C VAL A 147 6.23 -4.66 -23.07
N LEU A 148 7.21 -4.78 -22.16
CA LEU A 148 8.43 -5.56 -22.41
C LEU A 148 8.17 -7.06 -22.50
N ALA A 149 7.22 -7.61 -21.74
CA ALA A 149 6.83 -9.02 -21.84
C ALA A 149 6.16 -9.31 -23.20
N LEU A 150 5.32 -8.39 -23.69
CA LEU A 150 4.65 -8.52 -24.98
C LEU A 150 5.64 -8.42 -26.16
N LEU A 151 6.53 -7.42 -26.13
CA LEU A 151 7.46 -7.14 -27.23
C LEU A 151 8.79 -7.91 -27.13
N GLY A 152 9.11 -8.47 -25.96
CA GLY A 152 10.39 -9.09 -25.64
C GLY A 152 10.57 -10.51 -26.17
N LYS A 153 9.55 -11.13 -26.78
CA LYS A 153 9.61 -12.45 -27.44
C LYS A 153 8.96 -12.38 -28.82
N ASP A 154 9.52 -13.11 -29.78
CA ASP A 154 8.79 -13.47 -31.00
C ASP A 154 7.78 -14.56 -30.64
N TRP A 155 6.52 -14.16 -30.49
CA TRP A 155 5.42 -15.09 -30.19
C TRP A 155 4.94 -15.72 -31.50
N GLU A 156 5.22 -17.02 -31.67
CA GLU A 156 4.73 -17.79 -32.81
C GLU A 156 3.21 -17.95 -32.77
N ASP A 157 2.65 -18.12 -31.57
CA ASP A 157 1.22 -18.39 -31.37
C ASP A 157 0.50 -17.24 -30.67
N ARG A 158 -0.09 -16.34 -31.47
CA ARG A 158 -0.84 -15.19 -30.95
C ARG A 158 -2.14 -15.59 -30.25
N GLY A 159 -2.72 -16.75 -30.60
CA GLY A 159 -3.94 -17.25 -29.97
C GLY A 159 -3.71 -17.62 -28.51
N GLN A 160 -2.58 -18.25 -28.21
CA GLN A 160 -2.19 -18.60 -26.85
C GLN A 160 -2.03 -17.37 -25.96
N LEU A 161 -1.40 -16.31 -26.47
CA LEU A 161 -1.26 -15.04 -25.74
C LEU A 161 -2.60 -14.43 -25.36
N PHE A 162 -3.52 -14.36 -26.33
CA PHE A 162 -4.85 -13.81 -26.10
C PHE A 162 -5.60 -14.61 -25.04
N PHE A 163 -5.58 -15.95 -25.14
CA PHE A 163 -6.21 -16.82 -24.17
C PHE A 163 -5.65 -16.63 -22.75
N ILE A 164 -4.32 -16.60 -22.62
CA ILE A 164 -3.66 -16.36 -21.32
C ILE A 164 -4.05 -14.99 -20.76
N ALA A 165 -4.03 -13.94 -21.59
CA ALA A 165 -4.39 -12.59 -21.16
C ALA A 165 -5.84 -12.52 -20.66
N VAL A 166 -6.79 -13.15 -21.36
CA VAL A 166 -8.20 -13.20 -20.95
C VAL A 166 -8.38 -13.96 -19.64
N VAL A 167 -7.77 -15.15 -19.52
CA VAL A 167 -7.86 -15.97 -18.31
C VAL A 167 -7.26 -15.23 -17.11
N VAL A 168 -6.07 -14.66 -17.27
CA VAL A 168 -5.41 -13.85 -16.23
C VAL A 168 -6.27 -12.65 -15.86
N ALA A 169 -6.82 -11.93 -16.85
CA ALA A 169 -7.67 -10.77 -16.59
C ALA A 169 -8.91 -11.16 -15.77
N MET A 170 -9.59 -12.24 -16.15
CA MET A 170 -10.74 -12.75 -15.39
C MET A 170 -10.36 -13.11 -13.96
N ILE A 171 -9.29 -13.88 -13.76
CA ILE A 171 -8.83 -14.29 -12.43
C ILE A 171 -8.45 -13.08 -11.58
N THR A 172 -7.67 -12.14 -12.14
CA THR A 172 -7.22 -10.95 -11.42
C THR A 172 -8.40 -10.06 -11.06
N LEU A 173 -9.34 -9.81 -11.97
CA LEU A 173 -10.52 -8.97 -11.69
C LEU A 173 -11.45 -9.62 -10.66
N ILE A 174 -11.78 -10.90 -10.81
CA ILE A 174 -12.63 -11.63 -9.86
C ILE A 174 -11.95 -11.67 -8.48
N GLY A 175 -10.66 -11.98 -8.42
CA GLY A 175 -9.90 -12.01 -7.17
C GLY A 175 -9.84 -10.64 -6.50
N THR A 176 -9.58 -9.58 -7.26
CA THR A 176 -9.55 -8.19 -6.76
C THR A 176 -10.91 -7.79 -6.20
N LEU A 177 -11.99 -8.06 -6.93
CA LEU A 177 -13.34 -7.76 -6.47
C LEU A 177 -13.71 -8.59 -5.24
N ALA A 178 -13.38 -9.88 -5.19
CA ALA A 178 -13.66 -10.73 -4.03
C ALA A 178 -12.94 -10.23 -2.77
N VAL A 179 -11.69 -9.77 -2.90
CA VAL A 179 -10.90 -9.24 -1.78
C VAL A 179 -11.46 -7.90 -1.28
N TYR A 180 -11.85 -7.00 -2.19
CA TYR A 180 -12.23 -5.63 -1.82
C TYR A 180 -13.73 -5.37 -1.70
N ALA A 181 -14.61 -6.26 -2.20
CA ALA A 181 -16.05 -6.13 -2.04
C ALA A 181 -16.51 -5.98 -0.57
N PRO A 182 -15.90 -6.68 0.42
CA PRO A 182 -16.28 -6.52 1.82
C PRO A 182 -16.01 -5.12 2.40
N ILE A 183 -15.07 -4.36 1.84
CA ILE A 183 -14.73 -3.01 2.34
C ILE A 183 -15.92 -2.05 2.21
N ASN A 184 -16.69 -2.19 1.13
CA ASN A 184 -17.85 -1.33 0.87
C ASN A 184 -19.14 -1.88 1.51
N SER A 185 -19.04 -2.91 2.37
CA SER A 185 -20.19 -3.47 3.06
C SER A 185 -20.51 -2.64 4.31
N PRO A 186 -21.78 -2.29 4.57
CA PRO A 186 -22.20 -1.59 5.79
C PRO A 186 -21.93 -2.38 7.09
N ARG A 187 -21.43 -3.61 6.99
CA ARG A 187 -20.97 -4.44 8.11
C ARG A 187 -19.55 -4.09 8.62
N ALA A 188 -18.86 -3.16 7.96
CA ALA A 188 -17.53 -2.69 8.38
C ALA A 188 -17.57 -1.86 9.69
N GLU A 189 -18.76 -1.49 10.19
CA GLU A 189 -18.94 -0.72 11.42
C GLU A 189 -18.39 -1.38 12.69
N GLU A 190 -18.21 -2.70 12.74
CA GLU A 190 -18.05 -3.38 14.05
C GLU A 190 -16.64 -3.92 14.34
N ASN A 191 -15.72 -4.06 13.36
CA ASN A 191 -14.59 -4.99 13.54
C ASN A 191 -13.19 -4.56 13.08
N THR A 192 -12.94 -3.37 12.55
CA THR A 192 -11.59 -3.12 12.01
C THR A 192 -10.54 -2.88 13.08
N PHE A 193 -10.85 -2.20 14.19
CA PHE A 193 -9.83 -1.75 15.13
C PHE A 193 -10.31 -1.66 16.59
N LYS A 194 -10.35 -2.80 17.29
CA LYS A 194 -10.59 -2.82 18.76
C LYS A 194 -9.32 -2.38 19.49
N ILE A 195 -9.43 -1.44 20.42
CA ILE A 195 -8.32 -1.07 21.32
C ILE A 195 -8.13 -2.21 22.31
N THR A 196 -6.92 -2.75 22.37
CA THR A 196 -6.60 -3.94 23.18
C THR A 196 -5.87 -3.59 24.46
N THR A 197 -5.19 -2.44 24.49
CA THR A 197 -4.46 -1.93 25.65
C THR A 197 -5.40 -1.36 26.72
N ILE A 198 -5.06 -1.59 27.99
CA ILE A 198 -5.73 -1.02 29.15
C ILE A 198 -5.05 0.31 29.50
N SER A 199 -5.85 1.35 29.73
CA SER A 199 -5.34 2.67 30.11
C SER A 199 -4.74 2.67 31.51
N ASP A 200 -3.56 3.24 31.66
CA ASP A 200 -3.05 3.62 32.97
C ASP A 200 -3.66 4.95 33.46
N PRO A 201 -3.69 5.21 34.77
CA PRO A 201 -4.27 6.43 35.34
C PRO A 201 -3.71 7.73 34.75
N ALA A 202 -2.41 7.78 34.45
CA ALA A 202 -1.77 8.95 33.84
C ALA A 202 -2.27 9.22 32.41
N ASN A 203 -2.60 8.17 31.64
CA ASN A 203 -3.13 8.32 30.29
C ASN A 203 -4.56 8.86 30.32
N ILE A 204 -5.37 8.42 31.29
CA ILE A 204 -6.74 8.89 31.51
C ILE A 204 -6.67 10.38 31.87
N GLU A 205 -5.87 10.75 32.86
CA GLU A 205 -5.70 12.16 33.27
C GLU A 205 -5.24 13.06 32.11
N LEU A 206 -4.31 12.58 31.28
CA LEU A 206 -3.89 13.31 30.08
C LEU A 206 -5.03 13.44 29.05
N ALA A 207 -5.79 12.39 28.79
CA ALA A 207 -6.90 12.42 27.84
C ALA A 207 -8.01 13.38 28.28
N GLU A 208 -8.36 13.39 29.58
CA GLU A 208 -9.30 14.36 30.15
C GLU A 208 -8.78 15.79 29.96
N TYR A 209 -7.51 16.03 30.25
CA TYR A 209 -6.90 17.36 30.08
C TYR A 209 -6.89 17.81 28.62
N LEU A 210 -6.56 16.93 27.69
CA LEU A 210 -6.59 17.22 26.25
C LEU A 210 -7.99 17.64 25.82
N THR A 211 -9.02 16.90 26.23
CA THR A 211 -10.40 17.25 25.92
C THR A 211 -10.85 18.56 26.58
N GLN A 212 -10.48 18.80 27.86
CA GLN A 212 -10.78 20.05 28.54
C GLN A 212 -10.08 21.27 27.92
N SER A 213 -8.91 21.06 27.33
CA SER A 213 -8.14 22.10 26.62
C SER A 213 -8.52 22.24 25.14
N ASP A 214 -9.64 21.65 24.73
CA ASP A 214 -10.19 21.70 23.36
C ASP A 214 -9.25 21.11 22.29
N ALA A 215 -8.36 20.20 22.70
CA ALA A 215 -7.50 19.45 21.78
C ALA A 215 -8.32 18.43 20.99
N LYS A 216 -8.13 18.38 19.67
CA LYS A 216 -8.89 17.52 18.76
C LYS A 216 -7.98 16.56 18.02
N MET A 217 -8.41 15.32 17.88
CA MET A 217 -7.78 14.34 17.01
C MET A 217 -8.66 14.12 15.78
N TYR A 218 -8.18 14.52 14.61
CA TYR A 218 -8.81 14.28 13.32
C TYR A 218 -8.35 12.95 12.76
N GLY A 219 -9.27 12.11 12.29
CA GLY A 219 -8.95 10.82 11.69
C GLY A 219 -10.11 10.21 10.92
N SER A 220 -9.96 8.93 10.57
CA SER A 220 -11.05 8.12 10.03
C SER A 220 -11.23 6.78 10.75
N PHE A 221 -12.42 6.20 10.69
CA PHE A 221 -12.72 4.92 11.36
C PHE A 221 -11.88 3.74 10.84
N TRP A 222 -11.38 3.83 9.61
CA TRP A 222 -10.51 2.82 8.97
C TRP A 222 -9.02 3.13 9.11
N CYS A 223 -8.64 4.26 9.73
CA CYS A 223 -7.25 4.69 9.86
C CYS A 223 -6.48 3.85 10.89
N GLY A 224 -5.53 3.05 10.40
CA GLY A 224 -4.66 2.24 11.26
C GLY A 224 -3.81 3.05 12.23
N HIS A 225 -3.24 4.19 11.79
CA HIS A 225 -2.42 5.03 12.68
C HIS A 225 -3.25 5.78 13.74
N CYS A 226 -4.52 6.01 13.47
CA CYS A 226 -5.47 6.54 14.44
C CYS A 226 -5.78 5.49 15.51
N HIS A 227 -5.82 4.21 15.13
CA HIS A 227 -5.88 3.10 16.07
C HIS A 227 -4.58 2.97 16.87
N ASP A 228 -3.41 3.03 16.24
CA ASP A 228 -2.11 3.01 16.93
C ASP A 228 -2.02 4.15 17.96
N GLN A 229 -2.44 5.36 17.58
CA GLN A 229 -2.52 6.50 18.48
C GLN A 229 -3.45 6.22 19.68
N LYS A 230 -4.63 5.64 19.44
CA LYS A 230 -5.57 5.27 20.52
C LYS A 230 -5.03 4.12 21.39
N GLN A 231 -4.22 3.21 20.84
CA GLN A 231 -3.56 2.15 21.60
C GLN A 231 -2.53 2.70 22.59
N LEU A 232 -1.86 3.83 22.28
CA LEU A 232 -0.98 4.50 23.25
C LEU A 232 -1.74 4.99 24.48
N PHE A 233 -2.98 5.42 24.33
CA PHE A 233 -3.83 5.87 25.43
C PHE A 233 -4.49 4.69 26.19
N GLY A 234 -4.89 3.64 25.48
CA GLY A 234 -5.68 2.54 26.01
C GLY A 234 -7.18 2.81 26.00
N GLN A 235 -7.99 1.78 26.29
CA GLN A 235 -9.45 1.79 26.13
C GLN A 235 -10.16 2.99 26.78
N GLN A 236 -9.95 3.22 28.08
CA GLN A 236 -10.69 4.23 28.84
C GLN A 236 -10.29 5.66 28.44
N ALA A 237 -8.99 5.92 28.33
CA ALA A 237 -8.47 7.22 27.95
C ALA A 237 -8.83 7.58 26.50
N ALA A 238 -8.81 6.62 25.58
CA ALA A 238 -9.16 6.86 24.18
C ALA A 238 -10.64 7.25 23.98
N GLU A 239 -11.55 6.78 24.84
CA GLU A 239 -12.97 7.15 24.82
C GLU A 239 -13.20 8.61 25.22
N GLN A 240 -12.28 9.20 26.00
CA GLN A 240 -12.40 10.58 26.47
C GLN A 240 -11.91 11.60 25.45
N LEU A 241 -11.15 11.18 24.44
CA LEU A 241 -10.57 12.07 23.44
C LEU A 241 -11.63 12.71 22.56
N THR A 242 -11.46 14.00 22.26
CA THR A 242 -12.28 14.69 21.25
C THR A 242 -11.84 14.25 19.85
N TYR A 243 -12.48 13.20 19.34
CA TYR A 243 -12.22 12.64 18.02
C TYR A 243 -13.17 13.23 16.96
N ILE A 244 -12.60 13.69 15.85
CA ILE A 244 -13.33 14.23 14.71
C ILE A 244 -13.21 13.22 13.55
N GLU A 245 -14.35 12.63 13.18
CA GLU A 245 -14.46 11.69 12.06
C GLU A 245 -14.50 12.46 10.73
N CYS A 246 -13.50 12.23 9.88
CA CYS A 246 -13.34 12.96 8.62
C CYS A 246 -13.83 12.18 7.38
N ASP A 247 -14.19 10.90 7.51
CA ASP A 247 -14.68 10.07 6.41
C ASP A 247 -16.22 10.00 6.37
N GLU A 248 -16.80 10.08 5.17
CA GLU A 248 -18.27 10.10 4.98
C GLU A 248 -18.98 8.81 5.41
N ALA A 249 -18.28 7.68 5.38
CA ALA A 249 -18.82 6.40 5.84
C ALA A 249 -18.65 6.20 7.36
N GLY A 250 -17.98 7.12 8.05
CA GLY A 250 -17.79 7.07 9.49
C GLY A 250 -19.01 7.53 10.29
N LYS A 251 -19.02 7.24 11.60
CA LYS A 251 -20.11 7.64 12.51
C LYS A 251 -20.04 9.14 12.82
N ASN A 252 -21.15 9.84 12.60
CA ASN A 252 -21.27 11.29 12.83
C ASN A 252 -20.14 12.10 12.15
N PRO A 253 -19.98 11.98 10.82
CA PRO A 253 -18.84 12.53 10.13
C PRO A 253 -18.91 14.06 10.06
N GLN A 254 -17.77 14.72 10.25
CA GLN A 254 -17.60 16.18 10.23
C GLN A 254 -16.70 16.60 9.06
N ILE A 255 -17.04 16.13 7.86
CA ILE A 255 -16.24 16.29 6.64
C ILE A 255 -15.92 17.77 6.35
N ASP A 256 -16.92 18.64 6.51
CA ASP A 256 -16.76 20.08 6.23
C ASP A 256 -15.78 20.75 7.20
N LEU A 257 -15.76 20.31 8.47
CA LEU A 257 -14.78 20.77 9.45
C LEU A 257 -13.36 20.32 9.04
N CYS A 258 -13.20 19.05 8.67
CA CYS A 258 -11.89 18.51 8.25
C CYS A 258 -11.36 19.21 7.00
N LYS A 259 -12.24 19.51 6.02
CA LYS A 259 -11.89 20.31 4.84
C LYS A 259 -11.53 21.75 5.21
N ALA A 260 -12.31 22.41 6.06
CA ALA A 260 -12.05 23.78 6.49
C ALA A 260 -10.73 23.91 7.26
N LYS A 261 -10.33 22.86 7.99
CA LYS A 261 -9.06 22.76 8.72
C LYS A 261 -7.89 22.27 7.85
N ASN A 262 -8.12 22.00 6.57
CA ASN A 262 -7.14 21.46 5.63
C ASN A 262 -6.41 20.22 6.18
N ILE A 263 -7.18 19.24 6.69
CA ILE A 263 -6.61 17.98 7.17
C ILE A 263 -6.20 17.14 5.98
N GLU A 264 -4.89 16.97 5.79
CA GLU A 264 -4.32 16.22 4.67
C GLU A 264 -3.82 14.81 5.05
N GLY A 265 -3.86 14.43 6.33
CA GLY A 265 -3.40 13.11 6.77
C GLY A 265 -3.93 12.75 8.14
N TYR A 266 -3.98 11.46 8.45
CA TYR A 266 -4.55 10.95 9.70
C TYR A 266 -3.49 10.15 10.50
N PRO A 267 -3.57 10.13 11.84
CA PRO A 267 -4.26 11.13 12.64
C PRO A 267 -3.58 12.51 12.47
N THR A 268 -4.34 13.58 12.65
CA THR A 268 -3.79 14.93 12.84
C THR A 268 -4.34 15.50 14.14
N TRP A 269 -3.47 16.04 14.98
CA TRP A 269 -3.84 16.68 16.24
C TRP A 269 -3.89 18.19 16.11
N GLU A 270 -4.99 18.81 16.54
CA GLU A 270 -5.05 20.24 16.81
C GLU A 270 -4.90 20.46 18.32
N VAL A 271 -3.80 21.07 18.75
CA VAL A 271 -3.53 21.39 20.15
C VAL A 271 -3.14 22.86 20.25
N GLN A 272 -3.87 23.64 21.05
CA GLN A 272 -3.68 25.09 21.18
C GLN A 272 -3.63 25.83 19.82
N GLY A 273 -4.48 25.40 18.86
CA GLY A 273 -4.56 25.96 17.51
C GLY A 273 -3.41 25.61 16.57
N LYS A 274 -2.47 24.75 16.99
CA LYS A 274 -1.39 24.22 16.13
C LYS A 274 -1.71 22.80 15.69
N MET A 275 -1.38 22.50 14.43
CA MET A 275 -1.56 21.18 13.84
C MET A 275 -0.30 20.32 13.98
N TYR A 276 -0.47 19.06 14.37
CA TYR A 276 0.58 18.05 14.47
C TYR A 276 0.13 16.79 13.73
N THR A 277 0.72 16.53 12.57
CA THR A 277 0.37 15.40 11.69
C THR A 277 1.07 14.11 12.14
N GLY A 278 0.36 12.99 11.99
CA GLY A 278 0.84 11.65 12.34
C GLY A 278 0.69 11.33 13.83
N ILE A 279 1.11 10.12 14.20
CA ILE A 279 1.09 9.64 15.59
C ILE A 279 2.00 10.53 16.45
N GLN A 280 1.46 10.98 17.58
CA GLN A 280 2.18 11.74 18.60
C GLN A 280 2.34 10.89 19.86
N SER A 281 3.54 10.92 20.46
CA SER A 281 3.76 10.28 21.76
C SER A 281 2.98 11.00 22.86
N LEU A 282 2.66 10.30 23.94
CA LEU A 282 1.95 10.90 25.07
C LEU A 282 2.78 12.01 25.74
N GLU A 283 4.11 11.86 25.77
CA GLU A 283 5.03 12.89 26.22
C GLU A 283 4.91 14.14 25.34
N LYS A 284 4.92 13.95 24.02
CA LYS A 284 4.79 15.08 23.08
C LYS A 284 3.47 15.81 23.27
N LEU A 285 2.36 15.08 23.33
CA LEU A 285 1.03 15.65 23.57
C LEU A 285 0.96 16.38 24.92
N SER A 286 1.58 15.82 25.96
CA SER A 286 1.67 16.47 27.28
C SER A 286 2.45 17.79 27.24
N GLU A 287 3.52 17.85 26.45
CA GLU A 287 4.34 19.05 26.31
C GLU A 287 3.62 20.14 25.53
N VAL A 288 3.04 19.79 24.38
CA VAL A 288 2.41 20.79 23.49
C VAL A 288 1.07 21.27 24.00
N SER A 289 0.38 20.49 24.84
CA SER A 289 -0.86 20.92 25.52
C SER A 289 -0.61 21.76 26.76
N GLY A 290 0.61 21.75 27.31
CA GLY A 290 0.94 22.42 28.56
C GLY A 290 0.57 21.63 29.82
N TYR A 291 0.22 20.34 29.68
CA TYR A 291 -0.14 19.46 30.77
C TYR A 291 0.94 19.37 31.86
N LYS A 292 0.49 19.44 33.12
CA LYS A 292 1.34 19.46 34.34
C LYS A 292 1.12 18.27 35.28
N GLY A 293 0.18 17.37 34.95
CA GLY A 293 -0.11 16.18 35.76
C GLY A 293 0.94 15.09 35.60
N SER A 294 0.60 13.88 36.04
CA SER A 294 1.51 12.74 36.01
C SER A 294 1.92 12.36 34.58
N ARG A 295 3.22 12.17 34.35
CA ARG A 295 3.79 11.69 33.07
C ARG A 295 4.22 10.23 33.13
N ALA A 296 3.76 9.49 34.13
CA ALA A 296 3.98 8.05 34.24
C ALA A 296 3.08 7.30 33.25
N PHE A 297 3.24 7.59 31.96
CA PHE A 297 2.43 7.03 30.89
C PHE A 297 2.80 5.57 30.66
N GLY A 298 1.79 4.78 30.31
CA GLY A 298 1.93 3.34 30.13
C GLY A 298 0.62 2.70 29.74
N VAL A 299 0.69 1.47 29.25
CA VAL A 299 -0.48 0.65 28.97
C VAL A 299 -0.23 -0.78 29.44
N ARG A 300 -1.29 -1.45 29.87
CA ARG A 300 -1.28 -2.83 30.36
C ARG A 300 -2.06 -3.77 29.47
#